data_AF-A0A3D3IBP7-F1
#
_entry.id   AF-A0A3D3IBP7-F1
#
_cell.length_a   1.000
_cell.length_b   1.000
_cell.length_c   1.000
_cell.angle_alpha   90.00
_cell.angle_beta   90.00
_cell.angle_gamma   90.00
#
_symmetry.space_group_name_H-M   'P 1'
#
loop_
_entity.id
_entity.type
_entity.pdbx_description
1 polymer ?
#
loop_
_entity_poly.entity_id
_entity_poly.type
_entity_poly.pdbx_seq_one_letter_code
_entity_poly.pdbx_strand_id
1 'polypeptide(L)'
;YASKHATIPSAREFKLSDKEYDEFVDFVKSKKYNYKSPVEVQLKVLENQAKKEKYYDDLSSQINQINELLKESRKRDLYTFKDQIKNLLEKDIAMRYYLEKGSTEVAFKHDADIKKSIEVLNTPKEYKKILNLP
;
A
#
# COMPACT_ATOMS: atom_id res chain seq x y z
N TYR A 1 15.41 5.94 6.02
CA TYR A 1 14.79 6.69 7.14
C TYR A 1 15.67 6.66 8.38
N ALA A 2 15.89 5.50 9.01
CA ALA A 2 16.67 5.39 10.25
C ALA A 2 18.11 5.90 10.18
N SER A 3 18.75 5.84 9.01
CA SER A 3 20.08 6.45 8.83
C SER A 3 20.10 7.98 8.91
N LYS A 4 18.95 8.65 8.74
CA LYS A 4 18.81 10.11 8.76
C LYS A 4 18.09 10.63 10.02
N HIS A 5 17.42 9.75 10.77
CA HIS A 5 16.63 10.10 11.94
C HIS A 5 17.07 9.25 13.12
N ALA A 6 17.75 9.84 14.10
CA ALA A 6 18.20 9.11 15.29
C ALA A 6 17.02 8.62 16.15
N THR A 7 15.94 9.39 16.20
CA THR A 7 14.70 9.08 16.91
C THR A 7 13.50 9.51 16.10
N ILE A 8 12.33 9.00 16.47
CA ILE A 8 11.02 9.42 15.97
C ILE A 8 10.09 9.74 17.16
N PRO A 9 8.96 10.43 16.94
CA PRO A 9 7.87 10.48 17.92
C PRO A 9 7.40 9.07 18.32
N SER A 10 6.63 8.99 19.40
CA SER A 10 6.00 7.74 19.83
C SER A 10 5.30 7.04 18.66
N ALA A 11 5.31 5.70 18.62
CA ALA A 11 4.68 4.96 17.51
C ALA A 11 3.20 5.35 17.32
N ARG A 12 2.50 5.62 18.43
CA ARG A 12 1.14 6.16 18.45
C ARG A 12 1.00 7.55 17.80
N GLU A 13 2.03 8.38 17.74
CA GLU A 13 1.95 9.72 17.14
C GLU A 13 2.69 9.81 15.80
N PHE A 14 3.55 8.85 15.51
CA PHE A 14 4.35 8.82 14.29
C PHE A 14 3.46 8.82 13.05
N LYS A 15 3.75 9.72 12.12
CA LYS A 15 3.06 9.83 10.83
C LYS A 15 4.07 10.26 9.79
N LEU A 16 4.11 9.56 8.66
CA LEU A 16 4.96 9.93 7.55
C LEU A 16 4.37 11.19 6.90
N SER A 17 5.18 12.22 6.75
CA SER A 17 4.80 13.43 6.03
C SER A 17 4.65 13.14 4.54
N ASP A 18 3.95 14.02 3.82
CA ASP A 18 3.84 13.89 2.37
C ASP A 18 5.17 14.10 1.66
N LYS A 19 6.02 14.98 2.19
CA LYS A 19 7.37 15.19 1.69
C LYS A 19 8.23 13.92 1.80
N GLU A 20 8.20 13.24 2.94
CA GLU A 20 8.94 11.98 3.13
C GLU A 20 8.37 10.86 2.25
N TYR A 21 7.07 10.89 1.96
CA TYR A 21 6.46 9.98 1.00
C TYR A 21 6.96 10.23 -0.43
N ASP A 22 7.05 11.49 -0.85
CA ASP A 22 7.56 11.84 -2.18
C ASP A 22 9.04 11.43 -2.32
N GLU A 23 9.85 11.60 -1.26
CA GLU A 23 11.23 11.07 -1.22
C GLU A 23 11.27 9.53 -1.39
N PHE A 24 10.31 8.82 -0.80
CA PHE A 24 10.17 7.37 -1.00
C PHE A 24 9.77 7.04 -2.45
N VAL A 25 8.84 7.77 -3.04
CA VAL A 25 8.42 7.58 -4.44
C VAL A 25 9.62 7.75 -5.38
N ASP A 26 10.45 8.77 -5.18
CA ASP A 26 11.64 8.99 -6.00
C ASP A 26 12.71 7.92 -5.76
N PHE A 27 12.87 7.47 -4.51
CA PHE A 27 13.70 6.31 -4.20
C PHE A 27 13.23 5.08 -4.98
N VAL A 28 11.94 4.76 -5.00
CA VAL A 28 11.38 3.61 -5.74
C VAL A 28 11.62 3.76 -7.25
N LYS A 29 11.39 4.94 -7.84
CA LYS A 29 11.65 5.20 -9.26
C LYS A 29 13.13 5.00 -9.63
N SER A 30 14.05 5.30 -8.70
CA SER A 30 15.49 5.10 -8.92
C SER A 30 15.92 3.63 -8.91
N LYS A 31 15.08 2.74 -8.36
CA LYS A 31 15.38 1.30 -8.30
C LYS A 31 14.86 0.61 -9.56
N LYS A 32 15.67 -0.29 -10.10
CA LYS A 32 15.21 -1.30 -11.07
C LYS A 32 14.33 -2.31 -10.35
N TYR A 33 13.08 -1.94 -10.09
CA TYR A 33 12.12 -2.84 -9.47
C TYR A 33 11.47 -3.70 -10.56
N ASN A 34 11.74 -5.01 -10.54
CA ASN A 34 11.31 -5.95 -11.58
C ASN A 34 10.00 -6.66 -11.20
N TYR A 35 9.10 -5.97 -10.51
CA TYR A 35 7.80 -6.53 -10.16
C TYR A 35 6.87 -6.48 -11.36
N LYS A 36 6.25 -7.62 -11.63
CA LYS A 36 5.21 -7.77 -12.65
C LYS A 36 3.92 -8.08 -11.93
N SER A 37 2.87 -7.31 -12.22
CA SER A 37 1.55 -7.64 -11.71
C SER A 37 1.07 -8.97 -12.32
N PRO A 38 0.13 -9.68 -11.67
CA PRO A 38 -0.47 -10.88 -12.26
C PRO A 38 -1.02 -10.64 -13.68
N VAL A 39 -1.59 -9.45 -13.93
CA VAL A 39 -2.09 -9.05 -15.25
C VAL A 39 -0.96 -8.98 -16.28
N GLU A 40 0.18 -8.38 -15.91
CA GLU A 40 1.36 -8.30 -16.80
C GLU A 40 1.98 -9.67 -17.09
N VAL A 41 1.95 -10.56 -16.09
CA VAL A 41 2.36 -11.95 -16.28
C VAL A 41 1.45 -12.63 -17.30
N GLN A 42 0.13 -12.49 -17.17
CA GLN A 42 -0.82 -13.10 -18.11
C GLN A 42 -0.75 -12.49 -19.51
N LEU A 43 -0.55 -11.17 -19.62
CA LEU A 43 -0.33 -10.52 -20.92
C LEU A 43 0.91 -11.08 -21.61
N LYS A 44 1.97 -11.39 -20.86
CA LYS A 44 3.17 -12.02 -21.42
C LYS A 44 2.91 -13.46 -21.89
N VAL A 45 2.08 -14.20 -21.16
CA VAL A 45 1.62 -15.53 -21.58
C VAL A 45 0.85 -15.44 -22.89
N LEU A 46 -0.10 -14.51 -23.00
CA LEU A 46 -0.85 -14.25 -24.23
C LEU A 46 0.08 -13.91 -25.40
N GLU A 47 1.04 -13.00 -25.20
CA GLU A 47 2.02 -12.62 -26.22
C GLU A 47 2.82 -13.83 -26.72
N ASN A 48 3.27 -14.68 -25.81
CA ASN A 48 4.03 -15.89 -26.16
C ASN A 48 3.17 -16.90 -26.92
N GLN A 49 1.90 -17.06 -26.55
CA GLN A 49 0.99 -17.97 -27.25
C GLN A 49 0.63 -17.45 -28.65
N ALA A 50 0.36 -16.15 -28.79
CA ALA A 50 0.11 -15.53 -30.08
C ALA A 50 1.29 -15.70 -31.05
N LYS A 51 2.54 -15.65 -30.56
CA LYS A 51 3.73 -15.93 -31.37
C LYS A 51 3.80 -17.39 -31.84
N LYS A 52 3.44 -18.35 -30.98
CA LYS A 52 3.41 -19.78 -31.33
C LYS A 52 2.34 -20.09 -32.37
N GLU A 53 1.18 -19.46 -32.24
CA GLU A 53 0.03 -19.66 -33.13
C GLU A 53 0.02 -18.76 -34.37
N LYS A 54 1.07 -17.94 -34.55
CA LYS A 54 1.22 -16.99 -35.67
C LYS A 54 0.17 -15.86 -35.73
N TYR A 55 -0.53 -15.58 -34.63
CA TYR A 55 -1.43 -14.42 -34.48
C TYR A 55 -0.72 -13.15 -33.98
N TYR A 56 0.58 -13.21 -33.72
CA TYR A 56 1.29 -12.09 -33.10
C TYR A 56 1.23 -10.81 -33.93
N ASP A 57 1.38 -10.90 -35.26
CA ASP A 57 1.41 -9.72 -36.11
C ASP A 57 0.07 -8.95 -36.03
N ASP A 58 -1.04 -9.67 -36.03
CA ASP A 58 -2.40 -9.12 -35.92
C ASP A 58 -2.69 -8.50 -34.53
N LEU A 59 -2.11 -9.07 -33.46
CA LEU A 59 -2.36 -8.68 -32.07
C LEU A 59 -1.30 -7.74 -31.49
N SER A 60 -0.18 -7.56 -32.17
CA SER A 60 1.01 -6.87 -31.66
C SER A 60 0.71 -5.45 -31.21
N SER A 61 -0.09 -4.73 -31.99
CA SER A 61 -0.50 -3.35 -31.71
C SER A 61 -1.28 -3.25 -30.40
N GLN A 62 -2.29 -4.10 -30.21
CA GLN A 62 -3.13 -4.11 -29.02
C GLN A 62 -2.35 -4.57 -27.79
N ILE A 63 -1.49 -5.59 -27.93
CA ILE A 63 -0.62 -6.05 -26.84
C ILE A 63 0.33 -4.93 -26.40
N ASN A 64 0.88 -4.16 -27.34
CA ASN A 64 1.75 -3.03 -27.01
C ASN A 64 0.98 -1.91 -26.31
N GLN A 65 -0.23 -1.57 -26.78
CA GLN A 65 -1.10 -0.59 -26.13
C GLN A 65 -1.43 -0.98 -24.68
N ILE A 66 -1.81 -2.25 -24.44
CA ILE A 66 -2.09 -2.72 -23.07
C ILE A 66 -0.83 -2.64 -22.20
N ASN A 67 0.34 -3.01 -22.74
CA ASN A 67 1.61 -2.90 -22.01
C ASN A 67 1.93 -1.45 -21.60
N GLU A 68 1.69 -0.48 -22.48
CA GLU A 68 1.87 0.94 -22.17
C GLU A 68 0.89 1.43 -21.10
N LEU A 69 -0.39 1.05 -21.20
CA LEU A 69 -1.39 1.37 -20.19
C LEU A 69 -1.02 0.82 -18.81
N LEU A 70 -0.52 -0.42 -18.74
CA LEU A 70 -0.07 -1.04 -17.50
C LEU A 70 1.18 -0.35 -16.93
N LYS A 71 2.13 0.06 -17.79
CA LYS A 71 3.29 0.88 -17.37
C LYS A 71 2.85 2.20 -16.75
N GLU A 72 1.92 2.90 -17.38
CA GLU A 72 1.41 4.18 -16.86
C GLU A 72 0.57 3.97 -15.59
N SER A 73 -0.22 2.89 -15.50
CA SER A 73 -0.97 2.57 -14.28
C SER A 73 -0.03 2.39 -13.09
N ARG A 74 1.06 1.64 -13.25
CA ARG A 74 2.04 1.43 -12.17
C ARG A 74 2.65 2.73 -11.65
N LYS A 75 2.88 3.71 -12.51
CA LYS A 75 3.36 5.04 -12.08
C LYS A 75 2.33 5.74 -11.21
N ARG A 76 1.04 5.54 -11.49
CA ARG A 76 -0.07 6.11 -10.71
C ARG A 76 -0.36 5.32 -9.44
N ASP A 77 -0.11 4.02 -9.40
CA ASP A 77 -0.42 3.17 -8.26
C ASP A 77 0.24 3.65 -6.96
N LEU A 78 1.47 4.19 -7.04
CA LEU A 78 2.15 4.81 -5.90
C LEU A 78 1.38 6.02 -5.33
N TYR A 79 0.55 6.69 -6.12
CA TYR A 79 -0.28 7.78 -5.64
C TYR A 79 -1.71 7.32 -5.31
N THR A 80 -2.28 6.44 -6.13
CA THR A 80 -3.62 5.85 -5.91
C THR A 80 -3.69 5.14 -4.56
N PHE A 81 -2.65 4.37 -4.21
CA PHE A 81 -2.59 3.60 -2.97
C PHE A 81 -1.74 4.29 -1.89
N LYS A 82 -1.52 5.60 -2.01
CA LYS A 82 -0.64 6.38 -1.13
C LYS A 82 -0.92 6.11 0.35
N ASP A 83 -2.18 6.14 0.78
CA ASP A 83 -2.52 5.95 2.19
C ASP A 83 -2.17 4.54 2.71
N GLN A 84 -2.38 3.52 1.88
CA GLN A 84 -2.03 2.14 2.23
C GLN A 84 -0.52 1.96 2.31
N ILE A 85 0.22 2.51 1.34
CA ILE A 85 1.68 2.46 1.30
C ILE A 85 2.26 3.23 2.48
N LYS A 86 1.74 4.43 2.80
CA LYS A 86 2.14 5.21 3.98
C LYS A 86 1.95 4.42 5.27
N ASN A 87 0.80 3.77 5.45
CA ASN A 87 0.56 2.94 6.63
C ASN A 87 1.59 1.79 6.74
N LEU A 88 1.92 1.12 5.64
CA LEU A 88 2.96 0.08 5.63
C LEU A 88 4.35 0.65 5.97
N LEU A 89 4.72 1.80 5.40
CA LEU A 89 5.97 2.47 5.71
C LEU A 89 6.03 2.91 7.17
N GLU A 90 4.94 3.43 7.71
CA GLU A 90 4.86 3.85 9.11
C GLU A 90 5.06 2.68 10.06
N LYS A 91 4.45 1.52 9.76
CA LYS A 91 4.66 0.27 10.51
C LYS A 91 6.12 -0.18 10.45
N ASP A 92 6.71 -0.24 9.25
CA ASP A 92 8.10 -0.67 9.06
C ASP A 92 9.09 0.27 9.74
N ILE A 93 8.84 1.58 9.69
CA ILE A 93 9.67 2.58 10.35
C ILE A 93 9.52 2.43 11.87
N ALA A 94 8.30 2.42 12.40
CA ALA A 94 8.07 2.26 13.85
C ALA A 94 8.64 0.93 14.38
N MET A 95 8.58 -0.15 13.60
CA MET A 95 9.19 -1.44 13.94
C MET A 95 10.70 -1.32 14.15
N ARG A 96 11.39 -0.47 13.39
CA ARG A 96 12.84 -0.28 13.53
C ARG A 96 13.23 0.46 14.81
N TYR A 97 12.36 1.29 15.38
CA TYR A 97 12.64 2.05 16.61
C TYR A 97 12.06 1.42 17.87
N TYR A 98 10.90 0.79 17.76
CA TYR A 98 10.13 0.29 18.91
C TYR A 98 9.75 -1.19 18.78
N LEU A 99 10.35 -1.91 17.82
CA LEU A 99 10.11 -3.33 17.56
C LEU A 99 8.62 -3.62 17.28
N GLU A 100 8.17 -4.83 17.56
CA GLU A 100 6.79 -5.27 17.30
C GLU A 100 5.73 -4.37 17.97
N LYS A 101 6.05 -3.82 19.14
CA LYS A 101 5.18 -2.88 19.85
C LYS A 101 4.92 -1.63 19.01
N GLY A 102 5.95 -1.09 18.35
CA GLY A 102 5.80 0.06 17.45
C GLY A 102 4.89 -0.20 16.26
N SER A 103 5.11 -1.33 15.58
CA SER A 103 4.27 -1.73 14.44
C SER A 103 2.80 -1.91 14.83
N THR A 104 2.58 -2.53 16.00
CA THR A 104 1.25 -2.76 16.57
C THR A 104 0.53 -1.44 16.88
N GLU A 105 1.20 -0.49 17.54
CA GLU A 105 0.62 0.81 17.87
C GLU A 105 0.25 1.63 16.63
N VAL A 106 1.05 1.55 15.55
CA VAL A 106 0.69 2.18 14.27
C VAL A 106 -0.53 1.49 13.64
N ALA A 107 -0.60 0.15 13.68
CA ALA A 107 -1.72 -0.60 13.11
C ALA A 107 -3.08 -0.18 13.70
N PHE A 108 -3.12 0.11 15.00
CA PHE A 108 -4.35 0.52 15.70
C PHE A 108 -4.98 1.80 15.13
N LYS A 109 -4.19 2.71 14.54
CA LYS A 109 -4.71 3.95 13.92
C LYS A 109 -5.60 3.69 12.72
N HIS A 110 -5.44 2.54 12.06
CA HIS A 110 -6.14 2.19 10.83
C HIS A 110 -7.09 1.01 11.00
N ASP A 111 -7.10 0.39 12.17
CA ASP A 111 -7.95 -0.75 12.48
C ASP A 111 -9.42 -0.32 12.65
N ALA A 112 -10.28 -0.87 11.81
CA ALA A 112 -11.70 -0.54 11.80
C ALA A 112 -12.43 -1.07 13.03
N ASP A 113 -12.03 -2.23 13.55
CA ASP A 113 -12.65 -2.88 14.70
C ASP A 113 -12.29 -2.11 15.98
N ILE A 114 -11.04 -1.68 16.12
CA ILE A 114 -10.60 -0.84 17.24
C ILE A 114 -11.32 0.51 17.19
N LYS A 115 -11.40 1.15 16.02
CA LYS A 115 -12.16 2.40 15.86
C LYS A 115 -13.61 2.23 16.25
N LYS A 116 -14.26 1.17 15.76
CA LYS A 116 -15.66 0.92 16.07
C LYS A 116 -15.87 0.58 17.54
N SER A 117 -14.95 -0.16 18.15
CA SER A 117 -14.97 -0.47 19.58
C SER A 117 -14.88 0.80 20.41
N ILE A 118 -13.95 1.71 20.09
CA ILE A 118 -13.83 3.01 20.76
C ILE A 118 -15.11 3.84 20.59
N GLU A 119 -15.69 3.87 19.39
CA GLU A 119 -16.94 4.58 19.11
C GLU A 119 -18.11 4.04 19.95
N VAL A 120 -18.28 2.72 19.97
CA VAL A 120 -19.35 2.03 20.72
C VAL A 120 -19.19 2.25 22.22
N LEU A 121 -17.98 2.06 22.76
CA LEU A 121 -17.70 2.25 24.19
C LEU A 121 -17.92 3.68 24.66
N ASN A 122 -17.69 4.67 23.78
CA ASN A 122 -17.94 6.09 24.07
C ASN A 122 -19.38 6.52 23.77
N THR A 123 -20.25 5.62 23.31
CA THR A 123 -21.66 5.91 23.01
C THR A 123 -22.56 5.13 23.98
N PRO A 124 -22.92 5.69 25.15
CA PRO A 124 -23.67 4.97 26.19
C PRO A 124 -24.96 4.33 25.69
N LYS A 125 -25.64 4.94 24.72
CA LYS A 125 -26.87 4.42 24.12
C LYS A 125 -26.64 3.13 23.33
N GLU A 126 -25.64 3.12 22.44
CA GLU A 126 -25.29 1.93 21.64
C GLU A 126 -24.69 0.84 22.53
N TYR A 127 -23.85 1.22 23.49
CA TYR A 127 -23.29 0.27 24.46
C TYR A 127 -24.37 -0.41 25.29
N LYS A 128 -25.32 0.34 25.88
CA LYS A 128 -26.45 -0.23 26.64
C LYS A 128 -27.36 -1.11 25.78
N LYS A 129 -27.59 -0.70 24.53
CA LYS A 129 -28.36 -1.49 23.55
C LYS A 129 -27.70 -2.83 23.26
N ILE A 130 -26.38 -2.87 23.09
CA ILE A 130 -25.63 -4.11 22.87
C ILE A 130 -25.67 -5.01 24.11
N LEU A 131 -25.61 -4.43 25.31
CA LEU A 131 -25.64 -5.17 26.56
C LEU A 131 -27.04 -5.56 27.05
N ASN A 132 -28.12 -5.20 26.33
CA ASN A 132 -29.51 -5.38 26.77
C ASN A 132 -29.76 -4.87 28.20
N LEU A 133 -29.11 -3.76 28.58
CA LEU A 133 -29.36 -3.10 29.87
C LEU A 133 -30.62 -2.22 29.74
N PRO A 134 -31.54 -2.23 30.73
CA PRO A 134 -32.71 -1.36 30.75
C PRO A 134 -32.34 0.14 30.76
#